data_AF-A0A258C4Y8-F1
#
_entry.id   AF-A0A258C4Y8-F1
#
_cell.length_a   1.000
_cell.length_b   1.000
_cell.length_c   1.000
_cell.angle_alpha   90.00
_cell.angle_beta   90.00
_cell.angle_gamma   90.00
#
_symmetry.space_group_name_H-M   'P 1'
#
loop_
_entity.id
_entity.type
_entity.pdbx_description
1 polymer ?
#
loop_
_entity_poly.entity_id
_entity_poly.type
_entity_poly.pdbx_seq_one_letter_code
_entity_poly.pdbx_strand_id
1 'polypeptide(L)' 'MAVNDTNLIWLDLEMTGLEPKTDVILEMATIVTD' A
#
# COMPACT_ATOMS: atom_id res chain seq x y z
N MET A 1 -19.35 -2.80 8.46
CA MET A 1 -17.92 -2.74 8.84
C MET A 1 -17.75 -1.54 9.76
N ALA A 2 -17.05 -1.72 10.89
CA ALA A 2 -16.78 -0.62 11.81
C ALA A 2 -15.62 0.21 11.27
N VAL A 3 -15.87 1.48 10.99
CA VAL A 3 -14.84 2.48 10.74
C VAL A 3 -14.41 2.99 12.11
N ASN A 4 -13.12 2.88 12.42
CA ASN A 4 -12.52 3.39 13.65
C ASN A 4 -11.24 4.14 13.27
N ASP A 5 -11.03 5.28 13.93
CA ASP A 5 -9.86 6.14 13.73
C ASP A 5 -8.53 5.46 14.14
N THR A 6 -8.61 4.34 14.86
CA THR A 6 -7.44 3.53 15.25
C THR A 6 -7.09 2.42 14.27
N ASN A 7 -7.92 2.17 13.24
CA ASN A 7 -7.63 1.12 12.28
C ASN A 7 -6.26 1.36 11.59
N LEU A 8 -5.52 0.27 11.38
CA LEU A 8 -4.23 0.30 10.72
C LEU A 8 -4.37 -0.08 9.24
N ILE A 9 -3.68 0.67 8.39
CA ILE A 9 -3.61 0.39 6.95
C ILE A 9 -2.23 -0.19 6.66
N TRP A 10 -2.22 -1.46 6.24
CA TRP A 10 -1.04 -2.13 5.71
C TRP A 10 -0.99 -1.88 4.21
N LEU A 11 0.19 -1.55 3.70
CA LEU A 11 0.44 -1.26 2.29
C LEU A 11 1.68 -2.02 1.83
N ASP A 12 1.55 -2.69 0.68
CA ASP A 12 2.66 -3.29 -0.04
C ASP A 12 2.60 -2.90 -1.51
N LEU A 13 3.77 -2.65 -2.10
CA LEU A 13 3.93 -2.17 -3.47
C LEU A 13 5.01 -2.97 -4.16
N GLU A 14 4.71 -3.41 -5.38
CA GLU A 14 5.70 -3.99 -6.29
C GLU A 14 5.96 -3.01 -7.43
N MET A 15 7.24 -2.75 -7.72
CA MET A 15 7.68 -1.74 -8.69
C MET A 15 8.62 -2.35 -9.74
N THR A 16 8.77 -1.68 -10.88
CA THR A 16 9.75 -2.07 -11.90
C THR A 16 11.20 -1.95 -11.44
N GLY A 17 11.44 -1.14 -10.39
CA GLY A 17 12.77 -0.84 -9.85
C GLY A 17 12.70 0.07 -8.64
N LEU A 18 13.82 0.68 -8.27
CA LEU A 18 14.00 1.42 -7.02
C LEU A 18 14.09 2.94 -7.20
N GLU A 19 14.04 3.46 -8.43
CA GLU A 19 14.12 4.91 -8.72
C GLU A 19 12.72 5.47 -9.04
N PRO A 20 12.05 6.16 -8.11
CA PRO A 20 10.66 6.60 -8.30
C PRO A 20 10.44 7.60 -9.44
N LYS A 21 11.49 8.28 -9.92
CA LYS A 21 11.38 9.20 -11.06
C LYS A 21 11.23 8.47 -12.40
N THR A 22 11.63 7.20 -12.47
CA THR A 22 11.67 6.42 -13.72
C THR A 22 10.90 5.12 -13.62
N ASP A 23 10.94 4.48 -12.45
CA ASP A 23 10.25 3.23 -12.18
C ASP A 23 8.79 3.49 -11.80
N VAL A 24 7.94 2.53 -12.15
CA VAL A 24 6.48 2.62 -11.95
C VAL A 24 5.98 1.46 -11.10
N ILE A 25 4.84 1.67 -10.44
CA ILE A 25 4.15 0.65 -9.66
C ILE A 25 3.47 -0.35 -10.60
N LEU A 26 3.67 -1.64 -10.35
CA LEU A 26 3.07 -2.74 -11.07
C LEU A 26 1.87 -3.33 -10.33
N GLU A 27 1.97 -3.43 -9.00
CA GLU A 27 0.94 -3.99 -8.14
C GLU A 27 0.82 -3.20 -6.83
N MET A 28 -0.39 -3.18 -6.26
CA MET A 28 -0.68 -2.60 -4.95
C MET A 28 -1.61 -3.52 -4.17
N ALA A 29 -1.25 -3.83 -2.93
CA ALA A 29 -2.10 -4.56 -2.00
C ALA A 29 -2.30 -3.75 -0.71
N THR A 30 -3.53 -3.76 -0.19
CA THR A 30 -3.86 -3.12 1.09
C THR A 30 -4.70 -4.02 1.96
N ILE A 31 -4.44 -3.98 3.27
CA ILE A 31 -5.22 -4.68 4.30
C ILE A 31 -5.52 -3.68 5.42
N VAL A 32 -6.76 -3.68 5.87
CA VAL A 32 -7.19 -2.90 7.04
C VAL A 32 -7.31 -3.84 8.24
N THR A 33 -6.59 -3.53 9.31
CA THR A 33 -6.74 -4.17 10.62
C THR A 33 -7.20 -3.15 11.65
N ASP A 34 -7.61 -3.61 12.84
CA ASP A 34 -7.98 -2.77 13.98
C ASP A 34 -6.77 -2.27 14.79
#